data_AF-A0A928YBF0-F1
#
_entry.id   AF-A0A928YBF0-F1
#
_cell.length_a   1.000
_cell.length_b   1.000
_cell.length_c   1.000
_cell.angle_alpha   90.00
_cell.angle_beta   90.00
_cell.angle_gamma   90.00
#
_symmetry.space_group_name_H-M   'P 1'
#
loop_
_entity.id
_entity.type
_entity.pdbx_description
1 polymer ?
#
loop_
_entity_poly.entity_id
_entity_poly.type
_entity_poly.pdbx_seq_one_letter_code
_entity_poly.pdbx_strand_id
1 'polypeptide(L)'
;MGSGWYQPATTHQPPTSFIMVNLLLITLYISLIIHVVLIGISVWRVWRGDNVIDRLMGTELVTTLFLAVLVLVSLIFRESLYIDVALGLAALSFIGTVALAKYLADEQMF
;
A
#
# COMPACT_ATOMS: atom_id res chain seq x y z
N MET A 1 -22.30 7.12 -56.87
CA MET A 1 -21.29 7.88 -56.09
C MET A 1 -21.72 7.83 -54.64
N GLY A 2 -21.62 6.70 -53.95
CA GLY A 2 -20.36 6.16 -53.44
C GLY A 2 -20.14 6.69 -52.01
N SER A 3 -21.03 6.33 -51.09
CA SER A 3 -21.08 6.71 -49.66
C SER A 3 -19.95 6.08 -48.84
N GLY A 4 -18.71 6.43 -49.17
CA GLY A 4 -17.48 5.80 -48.67
C GLY A 4 -16.94 6.31 -47.33
N TRP A 5 -17.75 6.98 -46.50
CA TRP A 5 -17.28 7.55 -45.21
C TRP A 5 -17.86 6.87 -43.97
N TYR A 6 -18.54 5.73 -44.15
CA TYR A 6 -18.90 4.81 -43.07
C TYR A 6 -18.07 3.53 -43.17
N GLN A 7 -16.74 3.63 -43.10
CA GLN A 7 -15.97 2.51 -42.56
C GLN A 7 -16.21 2.52 -41.04
N PRO A 8 -16.86 1.49 -40.44
CA PRO A 8 -16.79 1.35 -39.00
C PRO A 8 -15.31 1.22 -38.66
N ALA A 9 -14.82 2.06 -37.74
CA ALA A 9 -13.49 1.91 -37.18
C ALA A 9 -13.38 0.50 -36.61
N THR A 10 -12.83 -0.42 -37.41
CA THR A 10 -12.44 -1.74 -36.97
C THR A 10 -11.50 -1.51 -35.81
N THR A 11 -11.93 -1.99 -34.65
CA THR A 11 -11.37 -1.88 -33.31
C THR A 11 -9.99 -2.54 -33.21
N HIS A 12 -9.04 -2.13 -34.04
CA HIS A 12 -7.63 -2.42 -33.84
C HIS A 12 -7.11 -1.52 -32.72
N GLN A 13 -7.60 -1.75 -31.49
CA GLN A 13 -6.75 -1.57 -30.33
C GLN A 13 -5.48 -2.39 -30.62
N PRO A 14 -4.29 -1.77 -30.69
CA PRO A 14 -3.08 -2.56 -30.91
C PRO A 14 -2.98 -3.58 -29.77
N PRO A 15 -2.54 -4.82 -30.03
CA PRO A 15 -2.44 -5.88 -29.01
C PRO A 15 -1.61 -5.46 -27.79
N THR A 16 -0.84 -4.38 -27.91
CA THR A 16 -0.07 -3.75 -26.85
C THR A 16 -0.91 -3.22 -25.69
N SER A 17 -2.14 -2.71 -25.89
CA SER A 17 -2.96 -2.21 -24.78
C SER A 17 -3.35 -3.34 -23.81
N PHE A 18 -3.72 -4.50 -24.37
CA PHE A 18 -4.00 -5.70 -23.59
C PHE A 18 -2.77 -6.20 -22.83
N ILE A 19 -1.60 -6.22 -23.48
CA ILE A 19 -0.35 -6.65 -22.83
C ILE A 19 0.01 -5.72 -21.67
N MET A 20 -0.08 -4.39 -21.86
CA MET A 20 0.23 -3.40 -20.82
C MET A 20 -0.66 -3.55 -19.58
N VAL A 21 -1.97 -3.75 -19.78
CA VAL A 21 -2.92 -3.93 -18.67
C VAL A 21 -2.64 -5.24 -17.93
N ASN A 22 -2.34 -6.33 -18.63
CA ASN A 22 -1.99 -7.60 -17.99
C ASN A 22 -0.71 -7.49 -17.15
N LEU A 23 0.33 -6.81 -17.66
CA LEU A 23 1.58 -6.58 -16.93
C LEU A 23 1.36 -5.75 -15.65
N LEU A 24 0.52 -4.72 -15.73
CA LEU A 24 0.14 -3.91 -14.57
C LEU A 24 -0.56 -4.78 -13.52
N LEU A 25 -1.56 -5.57 -13.91
CA LEU A 25 -2.30 -6.43 -12.99
C LEU A 25 -1.39 -7.47 -12.32
N ILE A 26 -0.51 -8.12 -13.09
CA ILE A 26 0.46 -9.09 -12.55
C ILE A 26 1.37 -8.41 -11.52
N THR A 27 1.87 -7.21 -11.81
CA THR A 27 2.73 -6.46 -10.89
C THR A 27 2.01 -6.09 -9.59
N LEU A 28 0.75 -5.66 -9.67
CA LEU A 28 -0.07 -5.34 -8.50
C LEU A 28 -0.31 -6.57 -7.61
N TYR A 29 -0.67 -7.71 -8.20
CA TYR A 29 -0.88 -8.94 -7.44
C TYR A 29 0.40 -9.47 -6.79
N ILE A 30 1.53 -9.42 -7.50
CA ILE A 30 2.84 -9.81 -6.94
C ILE A 30 3.20 -8.89 -5.77
N SER A 31 3.06 -7.58 -5.94
CA SER A 31 3.34 -6.60 -4.88
C SER A 31 2.46 -6.85 -3.65
N LEU A 32 1.17 -7.13 -3.84
CA LEU A 32 0.24 -7.46 -2.76
C LEU A 32 0.70 -8.69 -1.97
N ILE A 33 1.05 -9.78 -2.67
CA ILE A 33 1.51 -11.02 -2.02
C ILE A 33 2.79 -10.77 -1.21
N ILE A 34 3.75 -10.03 -1.78
CA ILE A 34 4.99 -9.68 -1.09
C ILE A 34 4.70 -8.89 0.20
N HIS A 35 3.83 -7.88 0.14
CA HIS A 35 3.47 -7.10 1.33
C HIS A 35 2.79 -7.94 2.40
N VAL A 36 1.89 -8.86 2.03
CA VAL A 36 1.24 -9.76 2.99
C VAL A 36 2.25 -10.68 3.68
N VAL A 37 3.22 -11.21 2.93
CA VAL A 37 4.32 -12.01 3.49
C VAL A 37 5.18 -11.18 4.43
N LEU A 38 5.55 -9.96 4.05
CA LEU A 38 6.32 -9.03 4.88
C LEU A 38 5.58 -8.64 6.17
N ILE A 39 4.25 -8.49 6.12
CA ILE A 39 3.43 -8.27 7.32
C ILE A 39 3.54 -9.47 8.24
N GLY A 40 3.41 -10.70 7.72
CA GLY A 40 3.56 -11.92 8.50
C GLY A 40 4.92 -12.01 9.20
N ILE A 41 6.01 -11.70 8.49
CA ILE A 41 7.37 -11.66 9.05
C ILE A 41 7.50 -10.56 10.11
N SER A 42 6.97 -9.37 9.86
CA SER A 42 7.03 -8.24 10.78
C SER A 42 6.26 -8.50 12.07
N VAL A 43 5.06 -9.10 11.97
CA VAL A 43 4.27 -9.51 13.14
C VAL A 43 5.01 -10.58 13.96
N TRP A 44 5.62 -11.56 13.28
CA TRP A 44 6.44 -12.56 13.96
C TRP A 44 7.64 -11.93 14.68
N ARG A 45 8.29 -10.94 14.07
CA ARG A 45 9.37 -10.17 14.70
C ARG A 45 8.89 -9.41 15.94
N VAL A 46 7.75 -8.71 15.86
CA VAL A 46 7.16 -7.97 17.00
C VAL A 46 6.87 -8.88 18.19
N TRP A 47 6.42 -10.11 17.92
CA TRP A 47 6.12 -11.06 18.99
C TRP A 47 7.38 -11.60 19.67
N ARG A 48 8.47 -11.78 18.91
CA ARG A 48 9.73 -12.34 19.40
C ARG A 48 10.73 -11.29 19.92
N GLY A 49 10.41 -10.01 19.80
CA GLY A 49 11.30 -8.93 20.22
C GLY A 49 11.44 -8.85 21.75
N ASP A 50 12.66 -9.03 22.25
CA ASP A 50 12.98 -8.93 23.69
C ASP A 50 13.08 -7.47 24.18
N ASN A 51 13.29 -6.50 23.29
CA ASN A 51 13.42 -5.08 23.61
C ASN A 51 12.13 -4.29 23.27
N VAL A 52 11.67 -3.45 24.20
CA VAL A 52 10.50 -2.56 24.03
C VAL A 52 10.62 -1.69 22.77
N ILE A 53 11.82 -1.16 22.49
CA ILE A 53 12.06 -0.33 21.31
C ILE A 53 11.98 -1.14 20.01
N ASP A 54 12.43 -2.40 19.99
CA ASP A 54 12.33 -3.26 18.80
C ASP A 54 10.88 -3.66 18.51
N ARG A 55 10.06 -3.86 19.55
CA ARG A 55 8.62 -4.12 19.41
C ARG A 55 7.86 -2.90 18.87
N LEU A 56 8.22 -1.70 19.35
CA LEU A 56 7.67 -0.44 18.83
C LEU A 56 8.01 -0.25 17.35
N MET A 57 9.30 -0.36 16.99
CA MET A 57 9.74 -0.24 15.60
C MET A 57 9.07 -1.29 14.71
N GLY A 58 8.93 -2.52 15.19
CA GLY A 58 8.23 -3.58 14.47
C GLY A 58 6.74 -3.25 14.25
N THR A 59 6.08 -2.62 15.22
CA THR A 59 4.67 -2.18 15.07
C THR A 59 4.55 -1.08 14.02
N GLU A 60 5.46 -0.11 14.00
CA GLU A 60 5.48 0.95 12.99
C GLU A 60 5.70 0.40 11.57
N LEU A 61 6.56 -0.62 11.44
CA LEU A 61 6.76 -1.34 10.18
C LEU A 61 5.50 -2.07 9.72
N VAL A 62 4.79 -2.75 10.63
CA VAL A 62 3.51 -3.41 10.31
C VAL A 62 2.48 -2.40 9.81
N THR A 63 2.33 -1.27 10.49
CA THR A 63 1.38 -0.21 10.08
C THR A 63 1.73 0.34 8.70
N THR A 64 3.01 0.58 8.43
CA THR A 64 3.49 1.06 7.12
C THR A 64 3.21 0.05 6.00
N LEU A 65 3.46 -1.24 6.25
CA LEU A 65 3.15 -2.30 5.28
C LEU A 65 1.63 -2.42 5.06
N PHE A 66 0.83 -2.24 6.10
CA PHE A 66 -0.63 -2.24 5.99
C PHE A 66 -1.15 -1.06 5.16
N LEU A 67 -0.58 0.14 5.35
CA LEU A 67 -0.84 1.30 4.48
C LEU A 67 -0.58 0.97 3.01
N ALA A 68 0.58 0.37 2.71
CA ALA A 68 0.92 0.01 1.34
C ALA A 68 -0.06 -1.00 0.74
N VAL A 69 -0.55 -1.96 1.53
CA VAL A 69 -1.62 -2.88 1.12
C VAL A 69 -2.91 -2.12 0.80
N LEU A 70 -3.33 -1.17 1.64
CA LEU A 70 -4.54 -0.38 1.37
C LEU A 70 -4.43 0.41 0.06
N VAL A 71 -3.27 0.99 -0.22
CA VAL A 71 -3.01 1.69 -1.50
C VAL A 71 -3.08 0.72 -2.68
N LEU A 72 -2.44 -0.45 -2.58
CA LEU A 72 -2.49 -1.48 -3.63
C LEU A 72 -3.93 -1.98 -3.87
N VAL A 73 -4.68 -2.21 -2.80
CA VAL A 73 -6.10 -2.61 -2.86
C VAL A 73 -6.94 -1.52 -3.52
N SER A 74 -6.71 -0.24 -3.21
CA SER A 74 -7.38 0.87 -3.91
C SER A 74 -7.17 0.81 -5.43
N LEU A 75 -5.94 0.53 -5.88
CA LEU A 75 -5.63 0.43 -7.30
C LEU A 75 -6.33 -0.77 -7.98
N ILE A 76 -6.51 -1.88 -7.25
CA ILE A 76 -7.16 -3.09 -7.77
C ILE A 76 -8.68 -2.91 -7.85
N PHE A 77 -9.31 -2.45 -6.76
CA PHE A 77 -10.77 -2.29 -6.67
C PHE A 77 -11.27 -0.98 -7.29
N ARG A 78 -10.36 -0.04 -7.60
CA ARG A 78 -10.65 1.29 -8.15
C ARG A 78 -11.56 2.13 -7.25
N GLU A 79 -11.48 1.89 -5.95
CA GLU A 79 -12.23 2.60 -4.91
C GLU A 79 -11.27 3.51 -4.13
N SER A 80 -11.58 4.82 -4.10
CA SER A 80 -10.73 5.81 -3.42
C SER A 80 -10.83 5.73 -1.89
N LEU A 81 -11.88 5.11 -1.36
CA LEU A 81 -12.12 4.97 0.08
C LEU A 81 -10.92 4.34 0.80
N TYR A 82 -10.23 3.39 0.18
CA TYR A 82 -9.05 2.77 0.76
C TYR A 82 -7.87 3.74 0.92
N ILE A 83 -7.75 4.75 0.06
CA ILE A 83 -6.73 5.81 0.17
C ILE A 83 -7.06 6.73 1.34
N ASP A 84 -8.33 7.08 1.54
CA ASP A 84 -8.75 7.92 2.66
C ASP A 84 -8.42 7.25 4.00
N VAL A 85 -8.70 5.94 4.10
CA VAL A 85 -8.34 5.12 5.28
C VAL A 85 -6.82 5.02 5.44
N ALA A 86 -6.08 4.79 4.35
CA ALA A 86 -4.62 4.71 4.39
C ALA A 86 -3.99 6.02 4.89
N LEU A 87 -4.48 7.17 4.39
CA LEU A 87 -4.02 8.49 4.79
C LEU A 87 -4.35 8.79 6.26
N GLY A 88 -5.55 8.41 6.71
CA GLY A 88 -5.94 8.51 8.11
C GLY A 88 -5.04 7.70 9.03
N LEU A 89 -4.75 6.44 8.67
CA LEU A 89 -3.81 5.59 9.41
C LEU A 89 -2.37 6.14 9.38
N ALA A 90 -1.94 6.71 8.25
CA ALA A 90 -0.63 7.35 8.12
C ALA A 90 -0.45 8.47 9.14
N ALA A 91 -1.44 9.36 9.21
CA ALA A 91 -1.44 10.49 10.12
C ALA A 91 -1.45 10.02 11.58
N LEU A 92 -2.29 9.02 11.90
CA LEU A 92 -2.37 8.46 13.25
C LEU A 92 -1.05 7.80 13.70
N SER A 93 -0.41 7.00 12.85
CA SER A 93 0.89 6.36 13.15
C SER A 93 1.95 7.41 13.43
N PHE A 94 2.04 8.43 12.57
CA PHE A 94 2.99 9.53 12.72
C PHE A 94 2.77 10.30 14.02
N ILE A 95 1.52 10.66 14.33
CA ILE A 95 1.17 11.34 15.58
C ILE A 95 1.54 10.47 16.80
N GLY A 96 1.28 9.16 16.74
CA GLY A 96 1.65 8.22 17.80
C GLY A 96 3.16 8.18 18.05
N THR A 97 3.96 8.10 16.99
CA THR A 97 5.43 8.11 17.07
C THR A 97 5.96 9.42 17.63
N VAL A 98 5.41 10.57 17.21
CA VAL A 98 5.78 11.89 17.76
C VAL A 98 5.39 12.01 19.23
N ALA A 99 4.20 11.56 19.61
CA ALA A 99 3.74 11.60 20.99
C ALA A 99 4.64 10.76 21.91
N LEU A 100 5.04 9.57 21.47
CA LEU A 100 5.98 8.74 22.22
C LEU A 100 7.38 9.37 22.32
N ALA A 101 7.88 9.95 21.22
CA ALA A 101 9.17 10.64 21.24
C ALA A 101 9.17 11.80 22.25
N LYS A 102 8.08 12.57 22.33
CA LYS A 102 7.91 13.61 23.34
C LYS A 102 7.87 13.05 24.75
N TYR A 103 7.13 11.97 24.98
CA TYR A 103 7.04 11.32 26.29
C TYR A 103 8.42 10.86 26.79
N LEU A 104 9.20 10.18 25.93
CA LEU A 104 10.55 9.75 26.27
C LEU A 104 11.52 10.92 26.51
N ALA A 105 11.37 12.01 25.76
CA ALA A 105 12.18 13.21 25.94
C ALA A 105 11.86 13.91 27.28
N ASP A 106 10.59 14.04 27.66
CA ASP A 106 10.19 14.64 28.94
C ASP A 106 10.63 13.80 30.14
N GLU A 107 10.60 12.45 30.05
CA GLU A 107 11.11 11.58 31.12
C GLU A 107 12.63 11.69 31.35
N GLN A 108 13.42 12.04 30.32
CA GLN A 108 14.88 12.23 30.47
C GLN A 108 15.26 13.55 31.16
N MET A 109 14.30 14.45 31.41
CA MET A 109 14.56 15.80 31.93
C MET A 109 14.43 15.91 33.46
N PHE A 110 14.16 14.80 34.16
CA PHE A 110 14.14 14.67 35.61
C PHE A 110 15.12 13.59 36.08
#